data_AF-A0A7S2J4D3-F1
#
_entry.id   AF-A0A7S2J4D3-F1
#
_cell.length_a   1.000
_cell.length_b   1.000
_cell.length_c   1.000
_cell.angle_alpha   90.00
_cell.angle_beta   90.00
_cell.angle_gamma   90.00
#
_symmetry.space_group_name_H-M   'P 1'
#
loop_
_entity.id
_entity.type
_entity.pdbx_description
1 polymer ?
#
loop_
_entity_poly.entity_id
_entity_poly.type
_entity_poly.pdbx_seq_one_letter_code
_entity_poly.pdbx_strand_id
1 'polypeptide(L)'
;MFVVALVASVTSVRVTRVASHVNYRRFAPLTMNAQSPLEMAQTMKAAAAANTPFTDTELDLAVASLKCLIADDDGSVDWDALRALYAERAHLTHKDWEATEASASTLTSILGTPDSPRFRKMFSRVLEDGNWDGALQRPSATQSPPWVVLVTGLNGIRKSTSVYQAWWKPLLCEALGRAQFDGEVAELPSGTDSFFRQLDYMIATLALEQFKLLYTISDDVALYSEFKAGIFARYRTVAEMLGILLCQAAQQCGINVMVETSGRDVGMYKYVDHVFPGERY
;
A
#
# COMPACT_ATOMS: atom_id res chain seq x y z
N MET A 1 -34.75 46.97 -18.29
CA MET A 1 -34.10 47.02 -19.63
C MET A 1 -32.70 46.45 -19.45
N PHE A 2 -32.38 45.41 -20.21
CA PHE A 2 -31.14 44.61 -20.17
C PHE A 2 -29.86 45.44 -20.27
N VAL A 3 -28.76 44.98 -19.65
CA VAL A 3 -27.51 44.57 -20.33
C VAL A 3 -26.78 43.51 -19.48
N VAL A 4 -26.40 42.42 -20.14
CA VAL A 4 -25.52 41.32 -19.72
C VAL A 4 -24.06 41.71 -19.96
N ALA A 5 -23.14 41.31 -19.07
CA ALA A 5 -21.76 41.01 -19.46
C ALA A 5 -21.25 39.80 -18.67
N LEU A 6 -20.87 38.77 -19.41
CA LEU A 6 -20.37 37.46 -19.01
C LEU A 6 -18.82 37.45 -19.05
N VAL A 7 -18.22 36.42 -18.40
CA VAL A 7 -16.85 35.84 -18.58
C VAL A 7 -15.77 36.47 -17.68
N ALA A 8 -14.88 35.75 -16.96
CA ALA A 8 -14.44 34.35 -16.82
C ALA A 8 -13.97 34.15 -15.35
N SER A 9 -13.63 33.00 -14.76
CA SER A 9 -13.07 31.73 -15.22
C SER A 9 -13.29 30.73 -14.09
N VAL A 10 -14.06 29.66 -14.34
CA VAL A 10 -14.01 28.47 -13.49
C VAL A 10 -12.88 27.61 -14.05
N THR A 11 -11.71 27.69 -13.43
CA THR A 11 -10.62 26.74 -13.67
C THR A 11 -11.05 25.38 -13.14
N SER A 12 -11.68 24.61 -14.00
CA SER A 12 -11.77 23.16 -13.87
C SER A 12 -10.35 22.62 -13.77
N VAL A 13 -9.94 22.19 -12.58
CA VAL A 13 -8.76 21.35 -12.41
C VAL A 13 -9.08 20.03 -13.10
N ARG A 14 -8.71 19.93 -14.38
CA ARG A 14 -8.62 18.65 -15.06
C ARG A 14 -7.48 17.90 -14.40
N VAL A 15 -7.83 16.92 -13.56
CA VAL A 15 -6.91 15.84 -13.21
C VAL A 15 -6.66 15.06 -14.50
N THR A 16 -5.64 15.47 -15.23
CA THR A 16 -5.13 14.71 -16.37
C THR A 16 -4.52 13.45 -15.78
N ARG A 17 -5.29 12.36 -15.72
CA ARG A 17 -4.71 11.03 -15.55
C ARG A 17 -3.73 10.83 -16.69
N VAL A 18 -2.44 10.92 -16.40
CA VAL A 18 -1.42 10.43 -17.31
C VAL A 18 -1.69 8.94 -17.42
N ALA A 19 -2.20 8.51 -18.58
CA ALA A 19 -2.31 7.10 -18.89
C ALA A 19 -0.89 6.56 -19.00
N SER A 20 -0.32 6.10 -17.88
CA SER A 20 0.87 5.28 -17.88
C SER A 20 0.54 4.05 -18.72
N HIS A 21 1.05 4.03 -19.95
CA HIS A 21 0.93 2.89 -20.85
C HIS A 21 1.77 1.77 -20.28
N VAL A 22 1.24 1.05 -19.29
CA VAL A 22 1.74 -0.25 -18.89
C VAL A 22 1.61 -1.13 -20.13
N ASN A 23 2.75 -1.59 -20.64
CA ASN A 23 2.80 -2.42 -21.83
C ASN A 23 2.20 -3.80 -21.50
N TYR A 24 0.88 -3.92 -21.57
CA TYR A 24 0.15 -5.16 -21.28
C TYR A 24 0.45 -6.30 -22.28
N ARG A 25 1.29 -6.07 -23.30
CA ARG A 25 1.57 -6.99 -24.40
C ARG A 25 2.76 -7.93 -24.17
N ARG A 26 3.41 -7.91 -23.00
CA ARG A 26 4.55 -8.79 -22.67
C ARG A 26 4.22 -9.80 -21.57
N PHE A 27 3.09 -10.50 -21.68
CA PHE A 27 2.74 -11.53 -20.71
C PHE A 27 2.67 -12.88 -21.39
N ALA A 28 3.71 -13.69 -21.20
CA ALA A 28 3.61 -15.12 -21.47
C ALA A 28 2.57 -15.72 -20.52
N PRO A 29 1.65 -16.58 -20.99
CA PRO A 29 0.75 -17.28 -20.10
C PRO A 29 1.57 -18.20 -19.20
N LEU A 30 1.61 -17.91 -17.90
CA LEU A 30 2.13 -18.84 -16.92
C LEU A 30 1.22 -20.06 -16.91
N THR A 31 1.77 -21.21 -17.29
CA THR A 31 1.16 -22.53 -17.04
C THR A 31 1.12 -22.75 -15.54
N MET A 32 0.09 -22.24 -14.87
CA MET A 32 -0.23 -22.65 -13.51
C MET A 32 -0.71 -24.10 -13.53
N ASN A 33 -0.26 -24.90 -12.57
CA ASN A 33 -0.72 -26.27 -12.36
C ASN A 33 -2.25 -26.36 -12.36
N ALA A 34 -2.80 -27.53 -12.70
CA ALA A 34 -4.23 -27.83 -12.86
C ALA A 34 -5.11 -27.66 -11.58
N GLN A 35 -4.63 -26.95 -10.55
CA GLN A 35 -5.37 -26.67 -9.33
C GLN A 35 -6.42 -25.59 -9.57
N SER A 36 -7.60 -25.78 -8.98
CA SER A 36 -8.66 -24.77 -8.98
C SER A 36 -8.29 -23.58 -8.07
N PRO A 37 -8.83 -22.37 -8.32
CA PRO A 37 -8.60 -21.21 -7.45
C PRO A 37 -8.98 -21.46 -5.98
N LEU A 38 -9.98 -22.31 -5.73
CA LEU A 38 -10.40 -22.67 -4.37
C LEU A 38 -9.32 -23.49 -3.64
N GLU A 39 -8.75 -24.50 -4.31
CA GLU A 39 -7.67 -25.32 -3.75
C GLU A 39 -6.41 -24.48 -3.52
N MET A 40 -6.11 -23.56 -4.44
CA MET A 40 -5.02 -22.60 -4.26
C MET A 40 -5.25 -21.71 -3.04
N ALA A 41 -6.48 -21.17 -2.88
CA ALA A 41 -6.84 -20.35 -1.71
C ALA A 41 -6.63 -21.11 -0.40
N GLN A 42 -7.12 -22.34 -0.32
CA GLN A 42 -7.02 -23.18 0.86
C GLN A 42 -5.55 -23.52 1.16
N THR A 43 -4.77 -23.85 0.13
CA THR A 43 -3.33 -24.13 0.24
C THR A 43 -2.57 -22.91 0.78
N MET A 44 -2.83 -21.72 0.22
CA MET A 44 -2.23 -20.46 0.67
C MET A 44 -2.55 -20.16 2.14
N LYS A 45 -3.80 -20.34 2.55
CA LYS A 45 -4.22 -20.14 3.95
C LYS A 45 -3.58 -21.14 4.90
N ALA A 46 -3.57 -22.42 4.53
CA ALA A 46 -2.96 -23.47 5.34
C ALA A 46 -1.45 -23.25 5.48
N ALA A 47 -0.76 -22.93 4.39
CA ALA A 47 0.67 -22.63 4.39
C ALA A 47 0.99 -21.38 5.25
N ALA A 48 0.18 -20.32 5.15
CA ALA A 48 0.33 -19.13 5.99
C ALA A 48 0.11 -19.44 7.48
N ALA A 49 -0.91 -20.24 7.82
CA ALA A 49 -1.20 -20.63 9.20
C ALA A 49 -0.10 -21.50 9.82
N ALA A 50 0.56 -22.34 9.01
CA ALA A 50 1.64 -23.22 9.43
C ALA A 50 3.03 -22.57 9.35
N ASN A 51 3.13 -21.30 8.92
CA ASN A 51 4.39 -20.63 8.56
C ASN A 51 5.25 -21.49 7.60
N THR A 52 4.63 -22.13 6.62
CA THR A 52 5.34 -22.96 5.64
C THR A 52 6.14 -22.07 4.69
N PRO A 53 7.45 -22.31 4.46
CA PRO A 53 8.25 -21.58 3.48
C PRO A 53 7.58 -21.46 2.11
N PHE A 54 7.92 -20.39 1.38
CA PHE A 54 7.49 -20.25 -0.01
C PHE A 54 8.14 -21.34 -0.86
N THR A 55 7.36 -21.94 -1.74
CA THR A 55 7.88 -22.84 -2.78
C THR A 55 8.66 -22.06 -3.82
N ASP A 56 9.53 -22.73 -4.58
CA ASP A 56 10.27 -22.08 -5.66
C ASP A 56 9.36 -21.36 -6.66
N THR A 57 8.22 -21.97 -7.00
CA THR A 57 7.22 -21.34 -7.87
C THR A 57 6.62 -20.07 -7.24
N GLU A 58 6.29 -20.08 -5.95
CA GLU A 58 5.78 -18.87 -5.28
C GLU A 58 6.81 -17.76 -5.25
N LEU A 59 8.08 -18.09 -5.01
CA LEU A 59 9.20 -17.14 -5.03
C LEU A 59 9.38 -16.53 -6.42
N ASP A 60 9.41 -17.37 -7.45
CA ASP A 60 9.59 -16.93 -8.83
C ASP A 60 8.42 -16.03 -9.28
N LEU A 61 7.19 -16.35 -8.89
CA LEU A 61 6.01 -15.53 -9.18
C LEU A 61 6.02 -14.19 -8.42
N ALA A 62 6.45 -14.19 -7.15
CA ALA A 62 6.57 -12.95 -6.36
C ALA A 62 7.62 -12.01 -6.97
N VAL A 63 8.76 -12.53 -7.41
CA VAL A 63 9.80 -11.76 -8.09
C VAL A 63 9.33 -11.30 -9.48
N ALA A 64 8.68 -12.19 -10.26
CA ALA A 64 8.14 -11.87 -11.58
C ALA A 64 7.11 -10.72 -11.53
N SER A 65 6.30 -10.68 -10.46
CA SER A 65 5.30 -9.63 -10.24
C SER A 65 5.91 -8.22 -10.21
N LEU A 66 7.12 -8.07 -9.69
CA LEU A 66 7.84 -6.78 -9.70
C LEU A 66 8.66 -6.58 -10.97
N LYS A 67 9.31 -7.64 -11.47
CA LYS A 67 10.10 -7.59 -12.72
C LYS A 67 9.29 -7.05 -13.88
N CYS A 68 8.04 -7.49 -14.04
CA CYS A 68 7.22 -7.06 -15.17
C CYS A 68 6.73 -5.61 -15.10
N LEU A 69 6.88 -4.94 -13.95
CA LEU A 69 6.51 -3.53 -13.77
C LEU A 69 7.66 -2.59 -14.17
N ILE A 70 8.88 -3.11 -14.26
CA ILE A 70 10.02 -2.40 -14.83
C ILE A 70 10.33 -2.94 -16.23
N ALA A 71 10.92 -2.10 -17.09
CA ALA A 71 11.37 -2.59 -18.40
C ALA A 71 12.66 -3.37 -18.16
N ASP A 72 12.91 -4.43 -18.95
CA ASP A 72 14.02 -5.40 -18.80
C ASP A 72 15.45 -4.80 -18.70
N ASP A 73 15.61 -3.49 -18.82
CA ASP A 73 16.89 -2.80 -19.00
C ASP A 73 17.36 -1.97 -17.79
N ASP A 74 16.68 -2.07 -16.64
CA ASP A 74 17.18 -1.49 -15.39
C ASP A 74 17.86 -2.59 -14.56
N GLY A 75 19.03 -3.05 -15.04
CA GLY A 75 19.86 -4.12 -14.44
C GLY A 75 20.41 -3.82 -13.04
N SER A 76 19.77 -2.92 -12.30
CA SER A 76 20.19 -2.42 -10.99
C SER A 76 19.56 -3.16 -9.81
N VAL A 77 18.46 -3.92 -10.00
CA VAL A 77 17.84 -4.69 -8.91
C VAL A 77 18.53 -6.03 -8.76
N ASP A 78 19.01 -6.32 -7.55
CA ASP A 78 19.46 -7.65 -7.18
C ASP A 78 18.24 -8.57 -6.93
N TRP A 79 17.77 -9.18 -8.01
CA TRP A 79 16.61 -10.08 -7.97
C TRP A 79 16.87 -11.37 -7.21
N ASP A 80 18.11 -11.83 -7.17
CA ASP A 80 18.49 -13.03 -6.44
C ASP A 80 18.49 -12.75 -4.93
N ALA A 81 18.97 -11.58 -4.51
CA ALA A 81 18.83 -11.11 -3.13
C ALA A 81 17.35 -10.94 -2.74
N LEU A 82 16.50 -10.39 -3.63
CA LEU A 82 15.07 -10.29 -3.36
C LEU A 82 14.44 -11.67 -3.15
N ARG A 83 14.75 -12.62 -4.04
CA ARG A 83 14.26 -13.99 -3.97
C ARG A 83 14.71 -14.67 -2.68
N ALA A 84 15.98 -14.49 -2.30
CA ALA A 84 16.54 -15.03 -1.07
C ALA A 84 15.85 -14.45 0.17
N LEU A 85 15.64 -13.13 0.22
CA LEU A 85 14.91 -12.48 1.30
C LEU A 85 13.49 -13.03 1.44
N TYR A 86 12.78 -13.23 0.33
CA TYR A 86 11.43 -13.81 0.36
C TYR A 86 11.44 -15.27 0.82
N ALA A 87 12.41 -16.09 0.38
CA ALA A 87 12.55 -17.46 0.82
C ALA A 87 12.73 -17.55 2.35
N GLU A 88 13.57 -16.68 2.89
CA GLU A 88 13.88 -16.62 4.31
C GLU A 88 12.71 -16.05 5.15
N ARG A 89 12.04 -15.00 4.67
CA ARG A 89 11.18 -14.16 5.54
C ARG A 89 9.69 -14.21 5.22
N ALA A 90 9.29 -14.48 3.97
CA ALA A 90 7.91 -14.28 3.53
C ALA A 90 6.87 -15.18 4.24
N HIS A 91 7.30 -16.33 4.76
CA HIS A 91 6.45 -17.29 5.45
C HIS A 91 6.29 -17.04 6.95
N LEU A 92 7.10 -16.15 7.53
CA LEU A 92 7.10 -15.86 8.96
C LEU A 92 5.96 -14.92 9.32
N THR A 93 5.68 -14.78 10.61
CA THR A 93 4.63 -13.87 11.10
C THR A 93 5.01 -12.41 10.89
N HIS A 94 4.15 -11.66 10.22
CA HIS A 94 4.20 -10.19 10.09
C HIS A 94 4.06 -9.43 11.42
N LYS A 95 3.75 -10.13 12.52
CA LYS A 95 3.62 -9.53 13.87
C LYS A 95 4.96 -9.47 14.63
N ASP A 96 6.02 -10.06 14.09
CA ASP A 96 7.38 -9.86 14.59
C ASP A 96 7.95 -8.59 13.95
N TRP A 97 7.64 -7.44 14.57
CA TRP A 97 7.92 -6.13 13.97
C TRP A 97 9.41 -5.81 13.90
N GLU A 98 10.21 -6.15 14.91
CA GLU A 98 11.66 -5.96 14.89
C GLU A 98 12.28 -6.72 13.71
N ALA A 99 11.90 -7.97 13.52
CA ALA A 99 12.44 -8.77 12.43
C ALA A 99 11.86 -8.36 11.06
N THR A 100 10.63 -7.82 11.02
CA THR A 100 10.05 -7.25 9.80
C THR A 100 10.72 -5.92 9.43
N GLU A 101 11.12 -5.09 10.39
CA GLU A 101 11.91 -3.87 10.20
C GLU A 101 13.32 -4.14 9.67
N ALA A 102 14.00 -5.14 10.23
CA ALA A 102 15.28 -5.59 9.69
C ALA A 102 15.15 -6.07 8.24
N SER A 103 14.05 -6.78 7.93
CA SER A 103 13.75 -7.23 6.59
C SER A 103 13.39 -6.07 5.65
N ALA A 104 12.68 -5.04 6.13
CA ALA A 104 12.37 -3.81 5.39
C ALA A 104 13.64 -2.99 5.07
N SER A 105 14.60 -2.97 5.99
CA SER A 105 15.92 -2.35 5.77
C SER A 105 16.69 -3.07 4.66
N THR A 106 16.64 -4.41 4.65
CA THR A 106 17.20 -5.23 3.57
C THR A 106 16.44 -5.02 2.26
N LEU A 107 15.11 -4.93 2.31
CA LEU A 107 14.29 -4.62 1.13
C LEU A 107 14.65 -3.24 0.54
N THR A 108 15.00 -2.28 1.39
CA THR A 108 15.42 -0.93 0.98
C THR A 108 16.74 -0.96 0.21
N SER A 109 17.71 -1.77 0.62
CA SER A 109 18.98 -1.89 -0.11
C SER A 109 18.79 -2.57 -1.48
N ILE A 110 17.81 -3.48 -1.59
CA ILE A 110 17.51 -4.19 -2.84
C ILE A 110 16.67 -3.33 -3.80
N LEU A 111 15.53 -2.79 -3.32
CA LEU A 111 14.52 -2.12 -4.16
C LEU A 111 14.70 -0.60 -4.22
N GLY A 112 15.38 0.01 -3.25
CA GLY A 112 15.50 1.45 -3.09
C GLY A 112 14.38 2.05 -2.23
N THR A 113 14.24 3.36 -2.29
CA THR A 113 13.23 4.16 -1.57
C THR A 113 12.24 4.82 -2.55
N PRO A 114 11.12 5.39 -2.07
CA PRO A 114 10.18 6.15 -2.91
C PRO A 114 10.77 7.32 -3.72
N ASP A 115 11.98 7.77 -3.40
CA ASP A 115 12.68 8.80 -4.18
C ASP A 115 13.43 8.24 -5.38
N SER A 116 13.68 6.93 -5.40
CA SER A 116 14.38 6.29 -6.50
C SER A 116 13.45 6.08 -7.71
N PRO A 117 13.86 6.46 -8.94
CA PRO A 117 13.01 6.33 -10.14
C PRO A 117 12.49 4.91 -10.36
N ARG A 118 13.32 3.93 -10.03
CA ARG A 118 13.03 2.50 -10.16
C ARG A 118 11.95 2.03 -9.19
N PHE A 119 12.05 2.39 -7.92
CA PHE A 119 11.02 2.09 -6.93
C PHE A 119 9.70 2.74 -7.33
N ARG A 120 9.74 4.01 -7.75
CA ARG A 120 8.55 4.72 -8.24
C ARG A 120 7.89 4.02 -9.42
N LYS A 121 8.68 3.40 -10.31
CA LYS A 121 8.15 2.61 -11.42
C LYS A 121 7.48 1.32 -10.97
N MET A 122 8.11 0.55 -10.06
CA MET A 122 7.54 -0.69 -9.51
C MET A 122 6.26 -0.44 -8.69
N PHE A 123 6.26 0.64 -7.93
CA PHE A 123 5.22 0.93 -6.94
C PHE A 123 4.39 2.16 -7.31
N SER A 124 4.30 2.50 -8.60
CA SER A 124 3.60 3.70 -9.08
C SER A 124 2.18 3.77 -8.53
N ARG A 125 1.43 2.68 -8.61
CA ARG A 125 0.08 2.62 -8.06
C ARG A 125 0.04 2.84 -6.54
N VAL A 126 0.98 2.27 -5.79
CA VAL A 126 1.05 2.43 -4.33
C VAL A 126 1.34 3.89 -3.96
N LEU A 127 2.22 4.55 -4.70
CA LEU A 127 2.62 5.93 -4.43
C LEU A 127 1.61 6.96 -4.96
N GLU A 128 1.13 6.79 -6.18
CA GLU A 128 0.19 7.70 -6.84
C GLU A 128 -1.20 7.62 -6.21
N ASP A 129 -1.81 6.42 -6.12
CA ASP A 129 -3.13 6.27 -5.49
C ASP A 129 -3.04 6.43 -3.96
N GLY A 130 -1.84 6.32 -3.39
CA GLY A 130 -1.55 6.66 -2.00
C GLY A 130 -1.27 8.14 -1.76
N ASN A 131 -1.24 9.00 -2.78
CA ASN A 131 -0.94 10.43 -2.67
C ASN A 131 0.43 10.77 -2.03
N TRP A 132 1.48 9.99 -2.34
CA TRP A 132 2.84 10.25 -1.86
C TRP A 132 3.33 11.67 -2.18
N ASP A 133 3.22 12.09 -3.44
CA ASP A 133 3.72 13.40 -3.87
C ASP A 133 2.90 14.57 -3.30
N GLY A 134 1.58 14.38 -3.09
CA GLY A 134 0.75 15.39 -2.44
C GLY A 134 1.08 15.54 -0.96
N ALA A 135 1.39 14.43 -0.28
CA ALA A 135 1.84 14.44 1.11
C ALA A 135 3.18 15.20 1.30
N LEU A 136 4.09 15.09 0.32
CA LEU A 136 5.35 15.86 0.30
C LEU A 136 5.12 17.37 0.14
N GLN A 137 3.99 17.79 -0.43
CA GLN A 137 3.62 19.20 -0.60
C GLN A 137 2.92 19.79 0.63
N ARG A 138 2.82 19.03 1.74
CA ARG A 138 2.28 19.55 3.00
C ARG A 138 2.98 20.88 3.33
N PRO A 139 2.21 21.95 3.64
CA PRO A 139 2.82 23.21 4.04
C PRO A 139 3.73 23.00 5.24
N SER A 140 5.02 23.31 5.09
CA SER A 140 6.03 23.29 6.16
C SER A 140 5.73 24.25 7.31
N ALA A 141 4.72 25.10 7.14
CA ALA A 141 4.30 26.15 8.06
C ALA A 141 3.48 25.65 9.26
N THR A 142 3.07 24.38 9.31
CA THR A 142 2.43 23.85 10.52
C THR A 142 3.51 23.60 11.57
N GLN A 143 3.50 24.34 12.68
CA GLN A 143 4.39 24.09 13.84
C GLN A 143 4.15 22.70 14.46
N SER A 144 3.06 22.03 14.09
CA SER A 144 2.67 20.72 14.59
C SER A 144 3.45 19.58 13.92
N PRO A 145 3.78 18.52 14.67
CA PRO A 145 4.36 17.30 14.11
C PRO A 145 3.47 16.70 13.01
N PRO A 146 4.02 15.82 12.14
CA PRO A 146 3.20 15.02 11.24
C PRO A 146 2.23 14.12 11.97
N TRP A 147 1.06 13.95 11.37
CA TRP A 147 0.03 13.08 11.90
C TRP A 147 0.21 11.65 11.40
N VAL A 148 -0.04 10.69 12.28
CA VAL A 148 -0.35 9.32 11.89
C VAL A 148 -1.82 9.04 12.20
N VAL A 149 -2.56 8.54 11.20
CA VAL A 149 -3.96 8.16 11.37
C VAL A 149 -4.14 6.70 11.00
N LEU A 150 -4.50 5.89 12.00
CA LEU A 150 -4.87 4.50 11.81
C LEU A 150 -6.26 4.39 11.18
N VAL A 151 -6.34 3.95 9.94
CA VAL A 151 -7.59 3.78 9.20
C VAL A 151 -8.03 2.32 9.23
N THR A 152 -9.00 2.02 10.09
CA THR A 152 -9.55 0.66 10.26
C THR A 152 -11.02 0.60 9.84
N GLY A 153 -11.60 -0.60 9.74
CA GLY A 153 -13.00 -0.78 9.34
C GLY A 153 -13.20 -1.08 7.86
N LEU A 154 -14.22 -0.47 7.24
CA LEU A 154 -14.85 -0.69 5.90
C LEU A 154 -13.95 -1.31 4.78
N ASN A 155 -14.53 -1.91 3.73
CA ASN A 155 -13.78 -2.42 2.56
C ASN A 155 -12.73 -1.42 2.03
N GLY A 156 -11.53 -1.89 1.65
CA GLY A 156 -10.34 -1.06 1.34
C GLY A 156 -10.59 0.17 0.45
N ILE A 157 -11.30 0.03 -0.68
CA ILE A 157 -11.62 1.16 -1.59
C ILE A 157 -12.49 2.23 -0.91
N ARG A 158 -13.37 1.83 0.01
CA ARG A 158 -14.21 2.77 0.77
C ARG A 158 -13.39 3.54 1.79
N LYS A 159 -12.34 2.94 2.37
CA LYS A 159 -11.43 3.64 3.28
C LYS A 159 -10.67 4.73 2.54
N SER A 160 -10.05 4.40 1.41
CA SER A 160 -9.30 5.37 0.61
C SER A 160 -10.16 6.45 -0.01
N THR A 161 -11.44 6.22 -0.28
CA THR A 161 -12.33 7.30 -0.73
C THR A 161 -12.82 8.19 0.43
N SER A 162 -13.00 7.62 1.63
CA SER A 162 -13.56 8.32 2.80
C SER A 162 -12.65 9.43 3.31
N VAL A 163 -11.34 9.20 3.30
CA VAL A 163 -10.36 10.17 3.83
C VAL A 163 -10.24 11.45 3.00
N TYR A 164 -10.79 11.47 1.78
CA TYR A 164 -10.85 12.66 0.91
C TYR A 164 -12.18 13.42 1.01
N GLN A 165 -13.15 12.93 1.79
CA GLN A 165 -14.46 13.58 1.87
C GLN A 165 -14.40 14.84 2.72
N ALA A 166 -15.24 15.84 2.38
CA ALA A 166 -15.28 17.12 3.08
C ALA A 166 -15.61 16.98 4.59
N TRP A 167 -16.30 15.91 4.99
CA TRP A 167 -16.64 15.63 6.38
C TRP A 167 -15.50 14.95 7.17
N TRP A 168 -14.40 14.53 6.52
CA TRP A 168 -13.32 13.77 7.16
C TRP A 168 -12.64 14.55 8.29
N LYS A 169 -12.13 15.77 8.02
CA LYS A 169 -11.46 16.59 9.05
C LYS A 169 -12.39 16.95 10.22
N PRO A 170 -13.66 17.35 9.98
CA PRO A 170 -14.64 17.50 11.06
C PRO A 170 -14.84 16.24 11.91
N LEU A 171 -14.98 15.07 11.27
CA LEU A 171 -15.14 13.79 11.97
C LEU A 171 -13.90 13.46 12.81
N LEU A 172 -12.70 13.69 12.28
CA LEU A 172 -11.45 13.46 13.00
C LEU A 172 -11.32 14.39 14.22
N CYS A 173 -11.70 15.66 14.07
CA CYS A 173 -11.74 16.62 15.19
C CYS A 173 -12.70 16.16 16.29
N GLU A 174 -13.89 15.68 15.92
CA GLU A 174 -14.87 15.15 16.86
C GLU A 174 -14.33 13.90 17.59
N ALA A 175 -13.65 13.00 16.86
CA ALA A 175 -13.09 11.77 17.41
C ALA A 175 -11.94 12.01 18.41
N LEU A 176 -11.09 13.00 18.16
CA LEU A 176 -10.04 13.43 19.10
C LEU A 176 -10.67 14.09 20.34
N GLY A 177 -11.74 14.85 20.14
CA GLY A 177 -12.40 15.62 21.19
C GLY A 177 -11.55 16.82 21.65
N ARG A 178 -12.22 17.81 22.24
CA ARG A 178 -11.61 19.09 22.65
C ARG A 178 -10.55 18.96 23.75
N ALA A 179 -10.48 17.83 24.44
CA ALA A 179 -9.46 17.58 25.47
C ALA A 179 -8.12 17.12 24.89
N GLN A 180 -8.09 16.61 23.65
CA GLN A 180 -6.89 16.06 23.01
C GLN A 180 -6.43 16.90 21.82
N PHE A 181 -7.30 17.72 21.23
CA PHE A 181 -6.97 18.65 20.16
C PHE A 181 -7.75 19.97 20.30
N ASP A 182 -7.04 21.07 20.46
CA ASP A 182 -7.57 22.44 20.57
C ASP A 182 -7.27 23.30 19.33
N GLY A 183 -6.56 22.75 18.34
CA GLY A 183 -6.19 23.41 17.10
C GLY A 183 -7.33 23.57 16.08
N GLU A 184 -6.98 24.11 14.91
CA GLU A 184 -7.94 24.37 13.83
C GLU A 184 -8.24 23.09 13.03
N VAL A 185 -9.52 22.86 12.70
CA VAL A 185 -9.95 21.67 11.91
C VAL A 185 -9.21 21.59 10.56
N ALA A 186 -8.84 22.72 9.99
CA ALA A 186 -8.10 22.78 8.73
C ALA A 186 -6.70 22.15 8.81
N GLU A 187 -6.10 22.12 10.01
CA GLU A 187 -4.75 21.58 10.27
C GLU A 187 -4.73 20.06 10.39
N LEU A 188 -5.89 19.43 10.60
CA LEU A 188 -6.00 17.97 10.69
C LEU A 188 -5.70 17.30 9.33
N PRO A 189 -5.13 16.09 9.32
CA PRO A 189 -4.76 15.39 8.10
C PRO A 189 -6.00 14.92 7.32
N SER A 190 -5.87 14.87 6.00
CA SER A 190 -6.84 14.30 5.07
C SER A 190 -6.14 13.58 3.93
N GLY A 191 -6.91 12.87 3.09
CA GLY A 191 -6.35 12.19 1.92
C GLY A 191 -5.59 13.13 0.98
N THR A 192 -5.90 14.43 0.96
CA THR A 192 -5.23 15.40 0.06
C THR A 192 -3.83 15.81 0.50
N ASP A 193 -3.50 15.67 1.79
CA ASP A 193 -2.24 16.14 2.39
C ASP A 193 -1.48 15.04 3.15
N SER A 194 -1.90 13.78 2.97
CA SER A 194 -1.36 12.62 3.67
C SER A 194 -1.05 11.49 2.69
N PHE A 195 0.01 10.74 2.97
CA PHE A 195 0.30 9.52 2.24
C PHE A 195 -0.53 8.38 2.83
N PHE A 196 -1.32 7.70 2.00
CA PHE A 196 -2.08 6.53 2.39
C PHE A 196 -1.33 5.24 2.05
N ARG A 197 -0.73 4.62 3.08
CA ARG A 197 -0.16 3.27 3.04
C ARG A 197 -1.27 2.22 2.96
N GLN A 198 -1.84 2.02 1.77
CA GLN A 198 -2.96 1.10 1.53
C GLN A 198 -2.50 -0.34 1.27
N LEU A 199 -2.90 -1.26 2.15
CA LEU A 199 -2.50 -2.68 2.11
C LEU A 199 -2.92 -3.40 0.82
N ASP A 200 -4.14 -3.15 0.32
CA ASP A 200 -4.62 -3.78 -0.92
C ASP A 200 -3.75 -3.43 -2.13
N TYR A 201 -3.26 -2.19 -2.25
CA TYR A 201 -2.40 -1.80 -3.37
C TYR A 201 -1.04 -2.48 -3.30
N MET A 202 -0.44 -2.53 -2.10
CA MET A 202 0.84 -3.21 -1.89
C MET A 202 0.73 -4.70 -2.23
N ILE A 203 -0.28 -5.40 -1.69
CA ILE A 203 -0.46 -6.83 -1.95
C ILE A 203 -0.77 -7.10 -3.42
N ALA A 204 -1.60 -6.27 -4.08
CA ALA A 204 -1.89 -6.43 -5.51
C ALA A 204 -0.66 -6.24 -6.39
N THR A 205 0.25 -5.34 -6.01
CA THR A 205 1.53 -5.15 -6.71
C THR A 205 2.48 -6.34 -6.48
N LEU A 206 2.58 -6.84 -5.24
CA LEU A 206 3.52 -7.90 -4.86
C LEU A 206 3.09 -9.31 -5.29
N ALA A 207 1.78 -9.54 -5.44
CA ALA A 207 1.18 -10.81 -5.84
C ALA A 207 0.45 -10.69 -7.19
N LEU A 208 1.01 -9.91 -8.12
CA LEU A 208 0.36 -9.56 -9.38
C LEU A 208 -0.14 -10.78 -10.15
N GLU A 209 0.65 -11.85 -10.21
CA GLU A 209 0.28 -13.08 -10.92
C GLU A 209 -0.96 -13.75 -10.31
N GLN A 210 -1.07 -13.78 -8.98
CA GLN A 210 -2.26 -14.30 -8.31
C GLN A 210 -3.48 -13.39 -8.52
N PHE A 211 -3.29 -12.07 -8.55
CA PHE A 211 -4.38 -11.14 -8.83
C PHE A 211 -4.86 -11.20 -10.27
N LYS A 212 -3.99 -11.50 -11.25
CA LYS A 212 -4.42 -11.76 -12.63
C LYS A 212 -5.42 -12.90 -12.67
N LEU A 213 -5.14 -14.00 -11.97
CA LEU A 213 -6.08 -15.12 -11.84
C LEU A 213 -7.34 -14.74 -11.06
N LEU A 214 -7.21 -13.98 -9.97
CA LEU A 214 -8.36 -13.51 -9.19
C LEU A 214 -9.36 -12.74 -10.07
N TYR A 215 -8.88 -11.88 -10.97
CA TYR A 215 -9.73 -11.08 -11.84
C TYR A 215 -10.38 -11.85 -13.00
N THR A 216 -10.01 -13.12 -13.24
CA THR A 216 -10.75 -13.97 -14.20
C THR A 216 -12.00 -14.59 -13.56
N ILE A 217 -12.17 -14.48 -12.25
CA ILE A 217 -13.33 -14.97 -11.50
C ILE A 217 -14.41 -13.89 -11.51
N SER A 218 -15.30 -13.91 -12.50
CA SER A 218 -16.33 -12.87 -12.70
C SER A 218 -17.65 -13.14 -11.97
N ASP A 219 -18.10 -14.40 -11.96
CA ASP A 219 -19.49 -14.73 -11.61
C ASP A 219 -19.65 -15.42 -10.25
N ASP A 220 -18.53 -15.79 -9.61
CA ASP A 220 -18.52 -16.43 -8.29
C ASP A 220 -17.88 -15.51 -7.23
N VAL A 221 -18.74 -14.73 -6.57
CA VAL A 221 -18.34 -13.78 -5.51
C VAL A 221 -17.74 -14.50 -4.31
N ALA A 222 -18.22 -15.70 -3.98
CA ALA A 222 -17.72 -16.46 -2.84
C ALA A 222 -16.30 -16.97 -3.12
N LEU A 223 -16.09 -17.53 -4.31
CA LEU A 223 -14.77 -17.96 -4.76
C LEU A 223 -13.79 -16.79 -4.88
N TYR A 224 -14.23 -15.66 -5.46
CA TYR A 224 -13.43 -14.43 -5.52
C TYR A 224 -12.98 -14.00 -4.12
N SER A 225 -13.92 -13.93 -3.17
CA SER A 225 -13.63 -13.52 -1.81
C SER A 225 -12.66 -14.49 -1.11
N GLU A 226 -12.86 -15.79 -1.29
CA GLU A 226 -12.05 -16.84 -0.70
C GLU A 226 -10.62 -16.85 -1.25
N PHE A 227 -10.46 -16.72 -2.57
CA PHE A 227 -9.17 -16.67 -3.22
C PHE A 227 -8.41 -15.39 -2.88
N LYS A 228 -9.08 -14.23 -2.86
CA LYS A 228 -8.49 -12.98 -2.35
C LYS A 228 -8.00 -13.15 -0.92
N ALA A 229 -8.78 -13.77 -0.04
CA ALA A 229 -8.37 -14.01 1.34
C ALA A 229 -7.13 -14.91 1.44
N GLY A 230 -6.99 -15.91 0.56
CA GLY A 230 -5.79 -16.74 0.45
C GLY A 230 -4.54 -15.94 0.08
N ILE A 231 -4.64 -15.11 -0.96
CA ILE A 231 -3.53 -14.24 -1.40
C ILE A 231 -3.11 -13.30 -0.25
N PHE A 232 -4.09 -12.67 0.42
CA PHE A 232 -3.82 -11.76 1.53
C PHE A 232 -3.22 -12.45 2.75
N ALA A 233 -3.51 -13.72 2.99
CA ALA A 233 -2.90 -14.49 4.07
C ALA A 233 -1.44 -14.81 3.71
N ARG A 234 -1.19 -15.25 2.47
CA ARG A 234 0.12 -15.73 2.02
C ARG A 234 1.14 -14.61 1.84
N TYR A 235 0.75 -13.48 1.26
CA TYR A 235 1.66 -12.38 0.92
C TYR A 235 1.75 -11.30 2.00
N ARG A 236 1.18 -11.53 3.19
CA ARG A 236 1.04 -10.52 4.23
C ARG A 236 2.38 -9.97 4.71
N THR A 237 3.33 -10.86 5.03
CA THR A 237 4.64 -10.47 5.55
C THR A 237 5.45 -9.73 4.49
N VAL A 238 5.32 -10.12 3.22
CA VAL A 238 5.95 -9.39 2.09
C VAL A 238 5.42 -7.96 1.98
N ALA A 239 4.09 -7.80 2.05
CA ALA A 239 3.47 -6.48 2.03
C ALA A 239 3.81 -5.65 3.28
N GLU A 240 4.01 -6.30 4.43
CA GLU A 240 4.39 -5.63 5.66
C GLU A 240 5.84 -5.13 5.61
N MET A 241 6.78 -5.90 5.06
CA MET A 241 8.15 -5.43 4.80
C MET A 241 8.16 -4.17 3.93
N LEU A 242 7.40 -4.18 2.82
CA LEU A 242 7.23 -3.00 1.97
C LEU A 242 6.58 -1.83 2.72
N GLY A 243 5.54 -2.12 3.51
CA GLY A 243 4.79 -1.10 4.19
C GLY A 243 5.58 -0.44 5.32
N ILE A 244 6.44 -1.16 6.03
CA ILE A 244 7.39 -0.58 7.01
C ILE A 244 8.42 0.28 6.30
N LEU A 245 8.98 -0.17 5.17
CA LEU A 245 9.89 0.64 4.35
C LEU A 245 9.24 1.98 3.96
N LEU A 246 7.98 1.94 3.50
CA LEU A 246 7.23 3.14 3.14
C LEU A 246 6.96 4.04 4.35
N CYS A 247 6.63 3.47 5.51
CA CYS A 247 6.47 4.24 6.74
C CYS A 247 7.78 4.92 7.16
N GLN A 248 8.90 4.21 7.14
CA GLN A 248 10.22 4.77 7.46
C GLN A 248 10.60 5.90 6.50
N ALA A 249 10.36 5.73 5.20
CA ALA A 249 10.56 6.80 4.22
C ALA A 249 9.66 8.02 4.52
N ALA A 250 8.38 7.81 4.85
CA ALA A 250 7.47 8.88 5.20
C ALA A 250 7.92 9.65 6.46
N GLN A 251 8.44 8.94 7.46
CA GLN A 251 9.01 9.56 8.67
C GLN A 251 10.25 10.40 8.36
N GLN A 252 11.10 9.95 7.44
CA GLN A 252 12.27 10.73 7.00
C GLN A 252 11.84 12.03 6.31
N CYS A 253 10.74 12.00 5.55
CA CYS A 253 10.18 13.16 4.89
C CYS A 253 9.31 14.05 5.81
N GLY A 254 8.96 13.58 7.01
CA GLY A 254 8.09 14.33 7.94
C GLY A 254 6.67 14.55 7.42
N ILE A 255 6.13 13.61 6.64
CA ILE A 255 4.79 13.72 6.04
C ILE A 255 3.72 13.05 6.91
N ASN A 256 2.47 13.50 6.76
CA ASN A 256 1.31 12.86 7.36
C ASN A 256 1.13 11.46 6.74
N VAL A 257 0.80 10.47 7.57
CA VAL A 257 0.59 9.09 7.12
C VAL A 257 -0.77 8.59 7.56
N MET A 258 -1.55 8.11 6.61
CA MET A 258 -2.71 7.27 6.86
C MET A 258 -2.27 5.81 6.72
N VAL A 259 -2.57 4.98 7.71
CA VAL A 259 -2.08 3.61 7.77
C VAL A 259 -3.24 2.64 7.86
N GLU A 260 -3.27 1.67 6.95
CA GLU A 260 -4.01 0.43 7.17
C GLU A 260 -3.06 -0.65 7.68
N THR A 261 -3.42 -1.28 8.81
CA THR A 261 -2.70 -2.45 9.31
C THR A 261 -3.41 -3.74 8.91
N SER A 262 -2.66 -4.82 8.80
CA SER A 262 -3.25 -6.15 8.63
C SER A 262 -3.78 -6.66 9.98
N GLY A 263 -5.10 -6.61 10.20
CA GLY A 263 -5.71 -7.13 11.42
C GLY A 263 -6.95 -6.37 11.88
N ARG A 264 -7.64 -6.95 12.86
CA ARG A 264 -8.80 -6.33 13.55
C ARG A 264 -8.66 -6.41 15.07
N ASP A 265 -7.45 -6.67 15.55
CA ASP A 265 -7.13 -6.87 16.97
C ASP A 265 -6.32 -5.70 17.53
N VAL A 266 -6.11 -5.68 18.86
CA VAL A 266 -5.36 -4.64 19.57
C VAL A 266 -3.93 -4.42 19.05
N GLY A 267 -3.37 -5.40 18.33
CA GLY A 267 -2.07 -5.29 17.69
C GLY A 267 -1.97 -4.15 16.69
N MET A 268 -3.09 -3.67 16.13
CA MET A 268 -3.09 -2.51 15.23
C MET A 268 -2.62 -1.21 15.92
N TYR A 269 -2.98 -1.01 17.19
CA TYR A 269 -2.58 0.18 17.94
C TYR A 269 -1.10 0.09 18.32
N LYS A 270 -0.71 -1.08 18.82
CA LYS A 270 0.69 -1.38 19.14
C LYS A 270 1.62 -1.26 17.92
N TYR A 271 1.13 -1.61 16.73
CA TYR A 271 1.87 -1.39 15.49
C TYR A 271 2.13 0.09 15.24
N VAL A 272 1.12 0.95 15.45
CA VAL A 272 1.28 2.40 15.31
C VAL A 272 2.29 2.92 16.32
N ASP A 273 2.18 2.52 17.59
CA ASP A 273 3.11 2.93 18.65
C ASP A 273 4.55 2.47 18.37
N HIS A 274 4.71 1.27 17.80
CA HIS A 274 6.02 0.72 17.43
C HIS A 274 6.65 1.47 16.25
N VAL A 275 5.88 1.63 15.16
CA VAL A 275 6.42 2.19 13.92
C VAL A 275 6.54 3.72 14.00
N PHE A 276 5.62 4.41 14.66
CA PHE A 276 5.57 5.87 14.73
C PHE A 276 5.81 6.36 16.17
N PRO A 277 7.07 6.64 16.55
CA PRO A 277 7.37 7.13 17.90
C PRO A 277 6.78 8.52 18.12
N GLY A 278 6.09 8.70 19.26
CA GLY A 278 5.39 9.95 19.61
C GLY A 278 6.28 11.18 19.80
N GLU A 279 7.60 11.01 19.86
CA GLU A 279 8.55 12.15 19.84
C GLU A 279 8.61 12.83 18.47
N ARG A 280 8.20 12.12 17.41
CA ARG A 280 8.30 12.55 16.01
C ARG A 280 6.92 12.75 15.36
N TYR A 281 5.86 12.19 15.95
CA TYR A 281 4.47 12.18 15.46
C TYR A 281 3.51 12.57 16.58
#